data_AF-A0A920TUM0-F1
#
_entry.id   AF-A0A920TUM0-F1
#
_cell.length_a   1.000
_cell.length_b   1.000
_cell.length_c   1.000
_cell.angle_alpha   90.00
_cell.angle_beta   90.00
_cell.angle_gamma   90.00
#
_symmetry.space_group_name_H-M   'P 1'
#
loop_
_entity.id
_entity.type
_entity.pdbx_description
1 polymer ?
#
loop_
_entity_poly.entity_id
_entity_poly.type
_entity_poly.pdbx_seq_one_letter_code
_entity_poly.pdbx_strand_id
1 'polypeptide(L)'
;MPTNIALAGGEEFRAGCEAMDLEMIRHYGLNAPRVLIIPTAADTAPNRAAKNGVDYFERLGTDAFDLMILNKSDANDNELIHGIHEADIIYFTGGNPDHLLDSLNGTILLKSIQLALKNGAVLAGSSAGAMVLGTFMRRPGLGEWVKGLGIANNIAVLPHHENSDPEKTADDLKSAVPQNITILGIDAKTACVKNSNEWLVTGTGNVTAYKNGLWNIYKSGDSFI
;
A
#
# COMPACT_ATOMS: atom_id res chain seq x y z
N MET A 1 17.31 9.43 0.97
CA MET A 1 16.08 10.17 0.65
C MET A 1 14.94 9.56 1.44
N PRO A 2 13.96 10.35 1.89
CA PRO A 2 12.78 9.83 2.57
C PRO A 2 12.11 8.76 1.71
N THR A 3 11.69 7.66 2.32
CA THR A 3 10.93 6.62 1.60
C THR A 3 9.48 7.10 1.50
N ASN A 4 9.02 7.43 0.29
CA ASN A 4 7.67 7.92 0.05
C ASN A 4 6.71 6.74 -0.14
N ILE A 5 6.15 6.23 0.95
CA ILE A 5 5.23 5.08 0.95
C ILE A 5 3.91 5.47 1.60
N ALA A 6 2.79 5.04 1.01
CA ALA A 6 1.48 5.09 1.65
C ALA A 6 0.90 3.67 1.77
N LEU A 7 0.45 3.29 2.97
CA LEU A 7 -0.13 1.98 3.26
C LEU A 7 -1.59 2.18 3.68
N ALA A 8 -2.54 1.75 2.87
CA ALA A 8 -3.97 1.91 3.13
C ALA A 8 -4.65 0.60 3.56
N GLY A 9 -5.59 0.71 4.49
CA GLY A 9 -6.28 -0.43 5.11
C GLY A 9 -7.38 -1.06 4.25
N GLY A 10 -7.75 -0.47 3.12
CA GLY A 10 -8.78 -1.01 2.23
C GLY A 10 -9.89 -0.02 1.88
N GLU A 11 -10.83 -0.50 1.07
CA GLU A 11 -11.95 0.29 0.51
C GLU A 11 -11.51 1.48 -0.35
N GLU A 12 -10.39 1.35 -1.06
CA GLU A 12 -9.85 2.39 -1.92
C GLU A 12 -10.87 2.91 -2.93
N PHE A 13 -10.70 4.18 -3.30
CA PHE A 13 -11.47 4.87 -4.36
C PHE A 13 -12.96 5.04 -4.05
N ARG A 14 -13.32 5.08 -2.76
CA ARG A 14 -14.69 5.26 -2.27
C ARG A 14 -14.82 6.52 -1.44
N ALA A 15 -16.07 6.93 -1.20
CA ALA A 15 -16.37 8.03 -0.29
C ALA A 15 -15.84 7.74 1.12
N GLY A 16 -15.11 8.70 1.67
CA GLY A 16 -14.38 8.64 2.94
C GLY A 16 -12.87 8.46 2.78
N CYS A 17 -12.39 8.08 1.60
CA CYS A 17 -10.95 7.91 1.31
C CYS A 17 -10.24 9.24 0.96
N GLU A 18 -11.00 10.31 0.69
CA GLU A 18 -10.45 11.56 0.16
C GLU A 18 -9.36 12.14 1.07
N ALA A 19 -9.54 12.07 2.39
CA ALA A 19 -8.55 12.60 3.33
C ALA A 19 -7.20 11.87 3.25
N MET A 20 -7.20 10.53 3.12
CA MET A 20 -5.95 9.77 3.05
C MET A 20 -5.26 9.92 1.69
N ASP A 21 -6.04 9.96 0.60
CA ASP A 21 -5.50 10.05 -0.75
C ASP A 21 -5.04 11.48 -1.09
N LEU A 22 -5.74 12.52 -0.59
CA LEU A 22 -5.28 13.90 -0.68
C LEU A 22 -4.02 14.16 0.14
N GLU A 23 -3.86 13.51 1.29
CA GLU A 23 -2.64 13.64 2.10
C GLU A 23 -1.44 13.01 1.38
N MET A 24 -1.62 11.87 0.71
CA MET A 24 -0.61 11.27 -0.15
C MET A 24 -0.21 12.21 -1.31
N ILE A 25 -1.20 12.82 -1.99
CA ILE A 25 -0.96 13.80 -3.07
C ILE A 25 -0.19 15.02 -2.54
N ARG A 26 -0.63 15.57 -1.40
CA ARG A 26 0.01 16.71 -0.75
C ARG A 26 1.45 16.40 -0.34
N HIS A 27 1.71 15.17 0.11
CA HIS A 27 3.03 14.70 0.50
C HIS A 27 4.00 14.66 -0.68
N TYR A 28 3.52 14.38 -1.89
CA TYR A 28 4.35 14.49 -3.10
C TYR A 28 4.71 15.95 -3.44
N GLY A 29 3.78 16.88 -3.25
CA GLY A 29 4.05 18.32 -3.32
C GLY A 29 3.88 18.96 -4.71
N LEU A 30 3.24 18.26 -5.67
CA LEU A 30 2.82 18.85 -6.94
C LEU A 30 1.32 19.19 -6.96
N ASN A 31 0.95 20.19 -7.75
CA ASN A 31 -0.44 20.64 -7.89
C ASN A 31 -1.32 19.67 -8.70
N ALA A 32 -0.74 18.77 -9.49
CA ALA A 32 -1.44 17.74 -10.27
C ALA A 32 -0.47 16.60 -10.62
N PRO A 33 -0.14 15.70 -9.67
CA PRO A 33 0.73 14.57 -9.96
C PRO A 33 0.11 13.62 -10.97
N ARG A 34 0.96 12.88 -11.68
CA ARG A 34 0.54 11.76 -12.52
C ARG A 34 0.38 10.49 -11.68
N VAL A 35 -0.83 9.97 -11.58
CA VAL A 35 -1.16 8.81 -10.73
C VAL A 35 -1.35 7.57 -11.59
N LEU A 36 -0.43 6.62 -11.45
CA LEU A 36 -0.50 5.33 -12.11
C LEU A 36 -1.22 4.30 -11.23
N ILE A 37 -2.31 3.73 -11.76
CA ILE A 37 -3.06 2.63 -11.14
C ILE A 37 -2.58 1.29 -11.73
N ILE A 38 -2.17 0.38 -10.84
CA ILE A 38 -1.78 -0.99 -11.22
C ILE A 38 -2.75 -1.98 -10.54
N PRO A 39 -3.68 -2.59 -11.30
CA PRO A 39 -4.77 -3.39 -10.75
C PRO A 39 -4.41 -4.88 -10.58
N THR A 40 -3.12 -5.23 -10.51
CA THR A 40 -2.66 -6.63 -10.57
C THR A 40 -3.32 -7.50 -9.51
N ALA A 41 -3.57 -6.99 -8.30
CA ALA A 41 -4.23 -7.75 -7.24
C ALA A 41 -5.71 -8.06 -7.54
N ALA A 42 -6.39 -7.25 -8.35
CA ALA A 42 -7.81 -7.39 -8.66
C ALA A 42 -8.07 -8.49 -9.71
N ASP A 43 -7.66 -9.72 -9.41
CA ASP A 43 -7.69 -10.90 -10.29
C ASP A 43 -9.04 -11.21 -10.96
N THR A 44 -10.17 -10.83 -10.34
CA THR A 44 -11.52 -11.06 -10.88
C THR A 44 -12.06 -9.94 -11.76
N ALA A 45 -11.63 -8.70 -11.57
CA ALA A 45 -12.20 -7.54 -12.27
C ALA A 45 -11.19 -6.38 -12.41
N PRO A 46 -10.02 -6.60 -13.03
CA PRO A 46 -8.93 -5.62 -13.02
C PRO A 46 -9.28 -4.36 -13.80
N ASN A 47 -10.00 -4.47 -14.92
CA ASN A 47 -10.49 -3.31 -15.69
C ASN A 47 -11.38 -2.39 -14.85
N ARG A 48 -12.21 -2.96 -13.96
CA ARG A 48 -13.08 -2.17 -13.09
C ARG A 48 -12.27 -1.49 -12.00
N ALA A 49 -11.30 -2.20 -11.41
CA ALA A 49 -10.42 -1.65 -10.38
C ALA A 49 -9.58 -0.48 -10.93
N ALA A 50 -8.97 -0.67 -12.11
CA ALA A 50 -8.23 0.37 -12.82
C ALA A 50 -9.10 1.60 -13.09
N LYS A 51 -10.26 1.40 -13.76
CA LYS A 51 -11.18 2.48 -14.07
C LYS A 51 -11.64 3.24 -12.82
N ASN A 52 -11.98 2.53 -11.74
CA ASN A 52 -12.39 3.17 -10.49
C ASN A 52 -11.28 4.06 -9.92
N GLY A 53 -10.03 3.58 -9.96
CA GLY A 53 -8.86 4.35 -9.50
C GLY A 53 -8.62 5.59 -10.35
N VAL A 54 -8.62 5.44 -11.67
CA VAL A 54 -8.44 6.57 -12.62
C VAL A 54 -9.54 7.62 -12.40
N ASP A 55 -10.81 7.21 -12.48
CA ASP A 55 -11.95 8.12 -12.31
C ASP A 55 -11.93 8.80 -10.92
N TYR A 56 -11.41 8.13 -9.89
CA TYR A 56 -11.32 8.66 -8.53
C TYR A 56 -10.26 9.74 -8.41
N PHE A 57 -9.04 9.46 -8.85
CA PHE A 57 -7.92 10.39 -8.75
C PHE A 57 -8.08 11.60 -9.69
N GLU A 58 -8.67 11.42 -10.87
CA GLU A 58 -9.07 12.54 -11.73
C GLU A 58 -10.03 13.50 -11.01
N ARG A 59 -11.02 12.98 -10.24
CA ARG A 59 -11.91 13.82 -9.43
C ARG A 59 -11.19 14.55 -8.30
N LEU A 60 -10.04 14.05 -7.85
CA LEU A 60 -9.18 14.74 -6.88
C LEU A 60 -8.23 15.76 -7.54
N GLY A 61 -8.30 15.92 -8.86
CA GLY A 61 -7.53 16.93 -9.61
C GLY A 61 -6.15 16.45 -10.09
N THR A 62 -5.92 15.14 -10.17
CA THR A 62 -4.66 14.57 -10.68
C THR A 62 -4.77 14.16 -12.15
N ASP A 63 -3.63 13.88 -12.80
CA ASP A 63 -3.59 13.23 -14.11
C ASP A 63 -3.44 11.71 -13.91
N ALA A 64 -4.56 10.98 -13.83
CA ALA A 64 -4.54 9.55 -13.52
C ALA A 64 -4.59 8.69 -14.78
N PHE A 65 -3.86 7.58 -14.77
CA PHE A 65 -3.87 6.57 -15.83
C PHE A 65 -3.62 5.18 -15.25
N ASP A 66 -3.85 4.14 -16.05
CA ASP A 66 -3.62 2.75 -15.62
C ASP A 66 -2.63 2.03 -16.53
N LEU A 67 -1.96 1.03 -15.97
CA LEU A 67 -1.25 -0.01 -16.72
C LEU A 67 -1.82 -1.37 -16.33
N MET A 68 -2.39 -2.06 -17.32
CA MET A 68 -3.01 -3.38 -17.17
C MET A 68 -1.96 -4.50 -17.06
N ILE A 69 -1.18 -4.46 -15.99
CA ILE A 69 -0.20 -5.46 -15.64
C ILE A 69 -0.91 -6.49 -14.77
N LEU A 70 -1.22 -7.66 -15.32
CA LEU A 70 -2.09 -8.64 -14.66
C LEU A 70 -1.34 -9.87 -14.16
N ASN A 71 -0.14 -10.10 -14.65
CA ASN A 71 0.67 -11.25 -14.28
C ASN A 71 2.17 -10.96 -14.43
N LYS A 72 2.99 -11.97 -14.09
CA LYS A 72 4.46 -11.88 -14.14
C LYS A 72 5.04 -11.65 -15.54
N SER A 73 4.39 -12.16 -16.59
CA SER A 73 4.81 -11.94 -17.98
C SER A 73 4.67 -10.46 -18.32
N ASP A 74 3.51 -9.87 -18.03
CA ASP A 74 3.25 -8.44 -18.28
C ASP A 74 4.24 -7.56 -17.50
N ALA A 75 4.54 -7.92 -16.25
CA ALA A 75 5.50 -7.21 -15.40
C ALA A 75 6.97 -7.31 -15.88
N ASN A 76 7.26 -8.16 -16.87
CA ASN A 76 8.56 -8.26 -17.54
C ASN A 76 8.53 -7.81 -19.00
N ASP A 77 7.40 -7.31 -19.49
CA ASP A 77 7.28 -6.76 -20.82
C ASP A 77 7.65 -5.27 -20.79
N ASN A 78 8.77 -4.91 -21.40
CA ASN A 78 9.27 -3.53 -21.40
C ASN A 78 8.32 -2.54 -22.11
N GLU A 79 7.53 -3.00 -23.08
CA GLU A 79 6.58 -2.15 -23.79
C GLU A 79 5.38 -1.85 -22.89
N LEU A 80 4.83 -2.88 -22.21
CA LEU A 80 3.69 -2.71 -21.31
C LEU A 80 4.03 -1.84 -20.10
N ILE A 81 5.22 -1.97 -19.54
CA ILE A 81 5.59 -1.21 -18.34
C ILE A 81 6.13 0.19 -18.65
N HIS A 82 6.31 0.56 -19.92
CA HIS A 82 7.00 1.79 -20.31
C HIS A 82 6.44 3.06 -19.65
N GLY A 83 5.11 3.13 -19.52
CA GLY A 83 4.42 4.27 -18.90
C GLY A 83 4.75 4.50 -17.43
N ILE A 84 5.42 3.57 -16.74
CA ILE A 84 5.81 3.74 -15.33
C ILE A 84 6.74 4.94 -15.11
N HIS A 85 7.54 5.30 -16.11
CA HIS A 85 8.46 6.43 -16.01
C HIS A 85 7.76 7.79 -15.97
N GLU A 86 6.48 7.82 -16.33
CA GLU A 86 5.64 9.00 -16.28
C GLU A 86 4.94 9.19 -14.94
N ALA A 87 4.98 8.17 -14.06
CA ALA A 87 4.24 8.17 -12.81
C ALA A 87 4.97 8.93 -11.69
N ASP A 88 4.26 9.86 -11.07
CA ASP A 88 4.67 10.53 -9.83
C ASP A 88 4.23 9.72 -8.60
N ILE A 89 3.06 9.08 -8.70
CA ILE A 89 2.48 8.21 -7.69
C ILE A 89 2.11 6.90 -8.37
N ILE A 90 2.53 5.78 -7.78
CA ILE A 90 2.21 4.43 -8.23
C ILE A 90 1.31 3.80 -7.17
N TYR A 91 0.14 3.30 -7.56
CA TYR A 91 -0.86 2.77 -6.64
C TYR A 91 -1.24 1.33 -6.98
N PHE A 92 -0.99 0.41 -6.07
CA PHE A 92 -1.49 -0.97 -6.15
C PHE A 92 -2.88 -1.09 -5.53
N THR A 93 -3.83 -1.59 -6.31
CA THR A 93 -5.20 -1.85 -5.81
C THR A 93 -5.24 -3.05 -4.85
N GLY A 94 -6.36 -3.21 -4.15
CA GLY A 94 -6.68 -4.39 -3.37
C GLY A 94 -7.08 -5.60 -4.23
N GLY A 95 -7.26 -6.74 -3.58
CA GLY A 95 -7.60 -8.01 -4.19
C GLY A 95 -6.81 -9.17 -3.57
N ASN A 96 -6.13 -9.96 -4.39
CA ASN A 96 -5.37 -11.12 -3.99
C ASN A 96 -3.88 -10.79 -3.76
N PRO A 97 -3.38 -10.81 -2.50
CA PRO A 97 -2.00 -10.45 -2.20
C PRO A 97 -0.98 -11.50 -2.66
N ASP A 98 -1.34 -12.79 -2.68
CA ASP A 98 -0.43 -13.84 -3.18
C ASP A 98 -0.20 -13.67 -4.69
N HIS A 99 -1.28 -13.46 -5.45
CA HIS A 99 -1.19 -13.20 -6.90
C HIS A 99 -0.38 -11.94 -7.22
N LEU A 100 -0.60 -10.86 -6.46
CA LEU A 100 0.18 -9.63 -6.60
C LEU A 100 1.67 -9.87 -6.32
N LEU A 101 2.00 -10.56 -5.22
CA LEU A 101 3.38 -10.86 -4.86
C LEU A 101 4.09 -11.71 -5.91
N ASP A 102 3.45 -12.77 -6.39
CA ASP A 102 4.02 -13.68 -7.40
C ASP A 102 4.25 -12.97 -8.76
N SER A 103 3.33 -12.09 -9.12
CA SER A 103 3.38 -11.29 -10.34
C SER A 103 4.49 -10.24 -10.32
N LEU A 104 4.82 -9.67 -9.15
CA LEU A 104 5.83 -8.61 -9.04
C LEU A 104 7.23 -9.11 -8.69
N ASN A 105 7.34 -10.17 -7.89
CA ASN A 105 8.64 -10.54 -7.30
C ASN A 105 9.66 -10.94 -8.38
N GLY A 106 10.82 -10.28 -8.36
CA GLY A 106 11.93 -10.52 -9.29
C GLY A 106 11.74 -9.97 -10.71
N THR A 107 10.73 -9.13 -10.94
CA THR A 107 10.41 -8.61 -12.28
C THR A 107 11.13 -7.30 -12.65
N ILE A 108 11.10 -6.95 -13.93
CA ILE A 108 11.60 -5.65 -14.43
C ILE A 108 10.74 -4.51 -13.88
N LEU A 109 9.42 -4.69 -13.78
CA LEU A 109 8.52 -3.72 -13.17
C LEU A 109 8.93 -3.35 -11.74
N LEU A 110 9.17 -4.36 -10.89
CA LEU A 110 9.58 -4.12 -9.50
C LEU A 110 10.88 -3.30 -9.41
N LYS A 111 11.86 -3.60 -10.27
CA LYS A 111 13.12 -2.82 -10.35
C LYS A 111 12.85 -1.38 -10.77
N SER A 112 11.92 -1.18 -11.70
CA SER A 112 11.52 0.15 -12.20
C SER A 112 10.80 0.96 -11.13
N ILE A 113 9.89 0.34 -10.35
CA ILE A 113 9.24 0.95 -9.19
C ILE A 113 10.28 1.37 -8.15
N GLN A 114 11.24 0.51 -7.83
CA GLN A 114 12.31 0.83 -6.88
C GLN A 114 13.19 2.00 -7.35
N LEU A 115 13.41 2.12 -8.67
CA LEU A 115 14.11 3.27 -9.24
C LEU A 115 13.25 4.54 -9.17
N ALA A 116 11.96 4.46 -9.49
CA ALA A 116 11.04 5.59 -9.38
C ALA A 116 10.97 6.11 -7.94
N LEU A 117 10.85 5.22 -6.95
CA LEU A 117 10.92 5.56 -5.52
C LEU A 117 12.23 6.27 -5.15
N LYS A 118 13.38 5.77 -5.65
CA LYS A 118 14.68 6.43 -5.44
C LYS A 118 14.73 7.83 -6.06
N ASN A 119 13.95 8.08 -7.10
CA ASN A 119 13.85 9.38 -7.78
C ASN A 119 12.76 10.27 -7.19
N GLY A 120 12.08 9.84 -6.13
CA GLY A 120 11.12 10.67 -5.37
C GLY A 120 9.65 10.33 -5.61
N ALA A 121 9.33 9.38 -6.49
CA ALA A 121 7.95 8.93 -6.67
C ALA A 121 7.37 8.37 -5.36
N VAL A 122 6.04 8.40 -5.22
CA VAL A 122 5.32 7.76 -4.12
C VAL A 122 4.88 6.36 -4.53
N LEU A 123 5.04 5.38 -3.65
CA LEU A 123 4.42 4.06 -3.83
C LEU A 123 3.33 3.84 -2.78
N ALA A 124 2.13 3.62 -3.26
CA ALA A 124 0.95 3.37 -2.45
C ALA A 124 0.38 1.98 -2.71
N GLY A 125 -0.31 1.44 -1.71
CA GLY A 125 -1.08 0.23 -1.87
C GLY A 125 -2.25 0.17 -0.90
N SER A 126 -3.36 -0.40 -1.36
CA SER A 126 -4.54 -0.66 -0.53
C SER A 126 -4.75 -2.14 -0.30
N SER A 127 -5.06 -2.53 0.94
CA SER A 127 -5.29 -3.92 1.34
C SER A 127 -4.16 -4.85 0.85
N ALA A 128 -4.41 -5.66 -0.17
CA ALA A 128 -3.40 -6.55 -0.77
C ALA A 128 -2.16 -5.76 -1.25
N GLY A 129 -2.38 -4.58 -1.85
CA GLY A 129 -1.33 -3.66 -2.23
C GLY A 129 -0.47 -3.24 -1.04
N ALA A 130 -1.08 -2.87 0.09
CA ALA A 130 -0.33 -2.49 1.30
C ALA A 130 0.45 -3.67 1.89
N MET A 131 -0.16 -4.86 1.89
CA MET A 131 0.42 -6.08 2.44
C MET A 131 1.72 -6.48 1.74
N VAL A 132 1.75 -6.50 0.41
CA VAL A 132 2.94 -6.93 -0.34
C VAL A 132 4.12 -5.97 -0.18
N LEU A 133 3.88 -4.69 0.14
CA LEU A 133 4.96 -3.71 0.33
C LEU A 133 5.77 -3.97 1.61
N GLY A 134 5.18 -4.65 2.59
CA GLY A 134 5.85 -5.02 3.83
C GLY A 134 7.08 -5.91 3.64
N THR A 135 7.91 -5.98 4.67
CA THR A 135 8.99 -6.97 4.79
C THR A 135 8.41 -8.38 4.93
N PHE A 136 7.30 -8.49 5.67
CA PHE A 136 6.52 -9.71 5.79
C PHE A 136 5.07 -9.45 5.42
N MET A 137 4.42 -10.49 4.92
CA MET A 137 3.02 -10.53 4.56
C MET A 137 2.38 -11.74 5.20
N ARG A 138 1.22 -11.57 5.82
CA ARG A 138 0.42 -12.67 6.36
C ARG A 138 -0.60 -13.10 5.30
N ARG A 139 -0.54 -14.35 4.85
CA ARG A 139 -1.47 -14.88 3.86
C ARG A 139 -2.90 -14.90 4.41
N PRO A 140 -3.88 -14.25 3.76
CA PRO A 140 -5.27 -14.35 4.15
C PRO A 140 -5.75 -15.81 4.14
N GLY A 141 -6.55 -16.20 5.14
CA GLY A 141 -7.12 -17.56 5.24
C GLY A 141 -6.16 -18.65 5.74
N LEU A 142 -4.87 -18.60 5.35
CA LEU A 142 -3.87 -19.57 5.81
C LEU A 142 -3.17 -19.14 7.11
N GLY A 143 -3.07 -17.83 7.36
CA GLY A 143 -2.43 -17.27 8.54
C GLY A 143 -0.90 -17.37 8.56
N GLU A 144 -0.30 -17.98 7.53
CA GLU A 144 1.15 -18.12 7.33
C GLU A 144 1.81 -16.78 7.03
N TRP A 145 3.01 -16.59 7.58
CA TRP A 145 3.85 -15.43 7.30
C TRP A 145 4.89 -15.75 6.23
N VAL A 146 4.90 -14.95 5.17
CA VAL A 146 5.86 -15.04 4.06
C VAL A 146 6.60 -13.72 3.89
N LYS A 147 7.70 -13.73 3.13
CA LYS A 147 8.40 -12.49 2.78
C LYS A 147 7.56 -11.69 1.77
N GLY A 148 7.36 -10.41 2.04
CA GLY A 148 6.83 -9.46 1.05
C GLY A 148 7.94 -8.91 0.16
N LEU A 149 7.67 -7.80 -0.51
CA LEU A 149 8.62 -7.09 -1.36
C LEU A 149 9.70 -6.34 -0.55
N GLY A 150 9.46 -6.10 0.73
CA GLY A 150 10.43 -5.43 1.61
C GLY A 150 10.69 -3.98 1.23
N ILE A 151 9.71 -3.29 0.64
CA ILE A 151 9.82 -1.87 0.29
C ILE A 151 9.58 -1.02 1.55
N ALA A 152 8.54 -1.34 2.32
CA ALA A 152 8.34 -0.84 3.67
C ALA A 152 9.18 -1.68 4.67
N ASN A 153 10.40 -1.20 4.91
CA ASN A 153 11.37 -1.89 5.78
C ASN A 153 10.85 -2.06 7.21
N ASN A 154 11.02 -3.25 7.77
CA ASN A 154 10.61 -3.64 9.11
C ASN A 154 9.10 -3.47 9.39
N ILE A 155 8.27 -3.43 8.34
CA ILE A 155 6.81 -3.31 8.45
C ILE A 155 6.14 -4.59 7.93
N ALA A 156 5.00 -4.92 8.53
CA ALA A 156 3.96 -5.74 7.91
C ALA A 156 2.60 -5.07 8.12
N VAL A 157 1.62 -5.36 7.25
CA VAL A 157 0.30 -4.73 7.29
C VAL A 157 -0.79 -5.78 7.47
N LEU A 158 -1.75 -5.49 8.36
CA LEU A 158 -3.03 -6.16 8.50
C LEU A 158 -4.12 -5.15 8.10
N PRO A 159 -4.65 -5.22 6.87
CA PRO A 159 -5.72 -4.32 6.44
C PRO A 159 -7.08 -4.72 7.04
N HIS A 160 -8.10 -3.88 6.87
CA HIS A 160 -9.47 -4.10 7.36
C HIS A 160 -9.54 -4.42 8.87
N HIS A 161 -8.90 -3.55 9.66
CA HIS A 161 -8.62 -3.82 11.08
C HIS A 161 -9.66 -3.25 12.07
N GLU A 162 -10.76 -2.67 11.57
CA GLU A 162 -11.72 -1.87 12.35
C GLU A 162 -12.46 -2.67 13.41
N ASN A 163 -12.56 -3.98 13.19
CA ASN A 163 -13.30 -4.91 14.04
C ASN A 163 -12.37 -5.82 14.86
N SER A 164 -11.07 -5.55 14.86
CA SER A 164 -10.08 -6.34 15.59
C SER A 164 -10.04 -5.97 17.07
N ASP A 165 -9.83 -6.97 17.92
CA ASP A 165 -9.48 -6.77 19.33
C ASP A 165 -7.95 -6.61 19.46
N PRO A 166 -7.42 -5.45 19.89
CA PRO A 166 -5.98 -5.25 19.96
C PRO A 166 -5.25 -6.16 20.96
N GLU A 167 -5.86 -6.49 22.09
CA GLU A 167 -5.22 -7.34 23.09
C GLU A 167 -5.06 -8.76 22.57
N LYS A 168 -6.15 -9.34 22.06
CA LYS A 168 -6.13 -10.67 21.45
C LYS A 168 -5.19 -10.72 20.24
N THR A 169 -5.23 -9.69 19.40
CA THR A 169 -4.37 -9.63 18.20
C THR A 169 -2.90 -9.54 18.61
N ALA A 170 -2.54 -8.75 19.62
CA ALA A 170 -1.17 -8.64 20.08
C ALA A 170 -0.61 -9.98 20.60
N ASP A 171 -1.43 -10.74 21.32
CA ASP A 171 -1.08 -12.08 21.80
C ASP A 171 -0.84 -13.06 20.64
N ASP A 172 -1.74 -13.07 19.65
CA ASP A 172 -1.60 -13.90 18.43
C ASP A 172 -0.33 -13.56 17.63
N LEU A 173 0.11 -12.30 17.67
CA LEU A 173 1.25 -11.80 16.89
C LEU A 173 2.61 -11.91 17.60
N LYS A 174 2.63 -12.15 18.92
CA LYS A 174 3.82 -12.00 19.78
C LYS A 174 5.07 -12.78 19.32
N SER A 175 4.86 -13.92 18.66
CA SER A 175 5.93 -14.79 18.15
C SER A 175 5.83 -15.06 16.65
N ALA A 176 5.00 -14.29 15.93
CA ALA A 176 4.64 -14.60 14.55
C ALA A 176 5.67 -14.10 13.51
N VAL A 177 6.39 -13.03 13.84
CA VAL A 177 7.45 -12.41 13.01
C VAL A 177 8.65 -12.01 13.89
N PRO A 178 9.84 -11.77 13.31
CA PRO A 178 10.99 -11.26 14.07
C PRO A 178 10.67 -10.00 14.88
N GLN A 179 11.28 -9.85 16.06
CA GLN A 179 10.98 -8.78 17.03
C GLN A 179 11.26 -7.35 16.54
N ASN A 180 12.04 -7.20 15.46
CA ASN A 180 12.29 -5.90 14.84
C ASN A 180 11.15 -5.45 13.90
N ILE A 181 10.19 -6.33 13.59
CA ILE A 181 9.05 -6.01 12.72
C ILE A 181 7.96 -5.31 13.53
N THR A 182 7.44 -4.21 12.99
CA THR A 182 6.22 -3.56 13.48
C THR A 182 5.07 -3.97 12.56
N ILE A 183 3.99 -4.46 13.13
CA ILE A 183 2.79 -4.83 12.38
C ILE A 183 1.78 -3.70 12.50
N LEU A 184 1.31 -3.17 11.38
CA LEU A 184 0.32 -2.10 11.33
C LEU A 184 -1.04 -2.71 10.99
N GLY A 185 -1.94 -2.76 11.98
CA GLY A 185 -3.37 -2.94 11.75
C GLY A 185 -3.97 -1.64 11.25
N ILE A 186 -4.45 -1.60 10.02
CA ILE A 186 -4.95 -0.38 9.38
C ILE A 186 -6.43 -0.57 9.05
N ASP A 187 -7.27 0.28 9.63
CA ASP A 187 -8.69 0.36 9.32
C ASP A 187 -8.91 0.77 7.84
N ALA A 188 -9.99 0.35 7.22
CA ALA A 188 -10.39 0.79 5.89
C ALA A 188 -10.60 2.30 5.86
N LYS A 189 -10.41 2.88 4.67
CA LYS A 189 -10.44 4.33 4.46
C LYS A 189 -9.48 5.09 5.38
N THR A 190 -8.42 4.40 5.82
CA THR A 190 -7.35 4.92 6.67
C THR A 190 -6.03 4.50 6.07
N ALA A 191 -5.01 5.36 6.18
CA ALA A 191 -3.67 5.08 5.71
C ALA A 191 -2.60 5.59 6.67
N CYS A 192 -1.42 4.96 6.57
CA CYS A 192 -0.17 5.48 7.09
C CYS A 192 0.67 6.01 5.93
N VAL A 193 1.00 7.30 5.93
CA VAL A 193 1.89 7.92 4.95
C VAL A 193 3.26 8.11 5.59
N LYS A 194 4.31 7.52 5.03
CA LYS A 194 5.68 7.66 5.54
C LYS A 194 6.24 9.01 5.08
N ASN A 195 6.47 9.88 6.05
CA ASN A 195 7.40 11.00 5.92
C ASN A 195 8.78 10.56 6.43
N SER A 196 9.86 11.15 5.92
CA SER A 196 11.27 10.98 6.28
C SER A 196 11.61 9.97 7.37
N ASN A 197 11.16 10.20 8.61
CA ASN A 197 11.34 9.27 9.73
C ASN A 197 10.05 8.78 10.41
N GLU A 198 8.87 9.32 10.07
CA GLU A 198 7.62 9.12 10.80
C GLU A 198 6.49 8.66 9.86
N TRP A 199 5.58 7.85 10.39
CA TRP A 199 4.31 7.50 9.77
C TRP A 199 3.25 8.47 10.26
N LEU A 200 2.64 9.21 9.34
CA LEU A 200 1.45 10.03 9.60
C LEU A 200 0.20 9.19 9.36
N VAL A 201 -0.72 9.19 10.31
CA VAL A 201 -2.02 8.54 10.16
C VAL A 201 -3.03 9.53 9.57
N THR A 202 -3.81 9.07 8.60
CA THR A 202 -4.85 9.87 7.92
C THR A 202 -6.03 8.98 7.55
N GLY A 203 -7.22 9.57 7.42
CA GLY A 203 -8.46 8.88 7.08
C GLY A 203 -9.47 8.82 8.23
N THR A 204 -10.46 7.92 8.11
CA THR A 204 -11.64 7.92 9.00
C THR A 204 -11.58 6.95 10.17
N GLY A 205 -10.70 5.95 10.11
CA GLY A 205 -10.49 4.95 11.15
C GLY A 205 -9.19 5.18 11.92
N ASN A 206 -8.67 4.10 12.49
CA ASN A 206 -7.46 4.09 13.29
C ASN A 206 -6.36 3.23 12.67
N VAL A 207 -5.15 3.43 13.19
CA VAL A 207 -4.01 2.55 12.97
C VAL A 207 -3.59 1.97 14.31
N THR A 208 -3.54 0.65 14.43
CA THR A 208 -2.98 -0.03 15.60
C THR A 208 -1.60 -0.57 15.25
N ALA A 209 -0.56 -0.05 15.92
CA ALA A 209 0.80 -0.55 15.75
C ALA A 209 1.11 -1.60 16.82
N TYR A 210 1.43 -2.81 16.38
CA TYR A 210 1.81 -3.95 17.23
C TYR A 210 3.33 -4.18 17.18
N LYS A 211 3.94 -4.35 18.35
CA LYS A 211 5.36 -4.68 18.47
C LYS A 211 5.66 -5.40 19.79
N ASN A 212 6.29 -6.56 19.72
CA ASN A 212 6.71 -7.35 20.89
C ASN A 212 5.57 -7.65 21.89
N GLY A 213 4.35 -7.87 21.39
CA GLY A 213 3.15 -8.10 22.22
C GLY A 213 2.57 -6.84 22.87
N LEU A 214 3.13 -5.65 22.58
CA LEU A 214 2.56 -4.36 22.94
C LEU A 214 1.83 -3.76 21.74
N TRP A 215 0.88 -2.87 22.00
CA TRP A 215 0.14 -2.17 20.96
C TRP A 215 -0.16 -0.72 21.36
N ASN A 216 -0.24 0.15 20.35
CA ASN A 216 -0.73 1.53 20.49
C ASN A 216 -1.69 1.84 19.34
N ILE A 217 -2.74 2.62 19.64
CA ILE A 217 -3.71 3.08 18.65
C ILE A 217 -3.43 4.54 18.33
N TYR A 218 -3.39 4.84 17.03
CA TYR A 218 -3.18 6.17 16.47
C TYR A 218 -4.38 6.57 15.62
N LYS A 219 -4.76 7.84 15.71
CA LYS A 219 -5.88 8.44 14.98
C LYS A 219 -5.36 9.35 13.88
N SER A 220 -6.26 9.75 12.99
CA SER A 220 -5.95 10.76 11.97
C SER A 220 -5.29 12.00 12.58
N GLY A 221 -4.13 12.40 12.04
CA GLY A 221 -3.28 13.48 12.53
C GLY A 221 -2.15 13.05 13.47
N ASP A 222 -2.21 11.85 14.05
CA ASP A 222 -1.13 11.31 14.89
C ASP A 222 0.07 10.89 14.03
N SER A 223 1.27 10.95 14.61
CA SER A 223 2.50 10.47 13.98
C SER A 223 3.27 9.52 14.90
N PHE A 224 3.92 8.51 14.32
CA PHE A 224 4.73 7.53 15.05
C PHE A 224 5.94 7.06 14.24
N ILE A 225 6.95 6.49 14.91
CA ILE A 225 8.22 6.06 14.27
C ILE A 225 8.15 4.60 13.82
#